data_AF-A0A1G2DAF4-F1
#
_entry.id   AF-A0A1G2DAF4-F1
#
_cell.length_a   1.000
_cell.length_b   1.000
_cell.length_c   1.000
_cell.angle_alpha   90.00
_cell.angle_beta   90.00
_cell.angle_gamma   90.00
#
_symmetry.space_group_name_H-M   'P 1'
#
loop_
_entity.id
_entity.type
_entity.pdbx_description
1 polymer ?
#
loop_
_entity_poly.entity_id
_entity_poly.type
_entity_poly.pdbx_seq_one_letter_code
_entity_poly.pdbx_strand_id
1 'polypeptide(L)'
;MWFFANEYLGNGNRALTNSAQIEHKALVLTEEPQDAVFYIGPGWTGGMGSAPVLDASGDRPQQYNGNPIFFDESKVDEVLKRGKMPACVTGQAEVKVEANITLSPKTGKNYSIPPDSNGRPTEQHYYEATLNRLDNVVITYEPCQD
;
A
#
# COMPACT_ATOMS: atom_id res chain seq x y z
N MET A 1 71.43 -6.81 -6.39
CA MET A 1 70.05 -7.20 -6.69
C MET A 1 69.31 -7.32 -5.36
N TRP A 2 68.05 -6.91 -5.34
CA TRP A 2 67.37 -6.22 -4.23
C TRP A 2 66.89 -7.10 -3.06
N PHE A 3 66.56 -6.40 -1.98
CA PHE A 3 66.23 -6.79 -0.61
C PHE A 3 64.92 -7.61 -0.44
N PHE A 4 64.85 -8.35 0.68
CA PHE A 4 63.61 -8.89 1.26
C PHE A 4 62.79 -7.79 1.95
N ALA A 5 61.46 -7.85 1.81
CA ALA A 5 60.51 -7.34 2.79
C ALA A 5 59.22 -8.17 2.75
N ASN A 6 58.82 -8.66 3.93
CA ASN A 6 57.47 -9.10 4.29
C ASN A 6 56.44 -8.02 3.94
N GLU A 7 55.17 -8.40 3.71
CA GLU A 7 54.01 -7.79 4.39
C GLU A 7 52.65 -8.45 4.01
N TYR A 8 51.93 -8.86 5.07
CA TYR A 8 50.48 -9.00 5.29
C TYR A 8 49.57 -9.93 4.45
N LEU A 9 49.13 -10.98 5.14
CA LEU A 9 47.82 -11.64 4.98
C LEU A 9 46.67 -10.60 5.08
N GLY A 10 45.78 -10.61 4.09
CA GLY A 10 44.55 -9.81 4.08
C GLY A 10 43.38 -10.62 3.54
N ASN A 11 42.74 -11.36 4.44
CA ASN A 11 41.45 -12.04 4.30
C ASN A 11 40.36 -11.01 3.95
N GLY A 12 39.43 -11.29 3.03
CA GLY A 12 38.32 -10.37 2.80
C GLY A 12 37.46 -10.62 1.58
N ASN A 13 36.52 -11.56 1.72
CA ASN A 13 35.27 -11.57 0.98
C ASN A 13 34.68 -10.16 0.85
N ARG A 14 34.54 -9.66 -0.38
CA ARG A 14 33.54 -8.63 -0.66
C ARG A 14 32.56 -9.20 -1.67
N ALA A 15 31.57 -9.88 -1.12
CA ALA A 15 30.27 -10.02 -1.75
C ALA A 15 29.85 -8.63 -2.25
N LEU A 16 29.67 -8.52 -3.56
CA LEU A 16 28.96 -7.40 -4.16
C LEU A 16 27.52 -7.53 -3.69
N THR A 17 27.21 -6.93 -2.54
CA THR A 17 25.82 -6.68 -2.18
C THR A 17 25.31 -5.65 -3.17
N ASN A 18 24.56 -6.13 -4.18
CA ASN A 18 23.60 -5.30 -4.90
C ASN A 18 22.60 -4.79 -3.87
N SER A 19 22.97 -3.72 -3.18
CA SER A 19 22.03 -2.85 -2.52
C SER A 19 21.36 -2.07 -3.63
N ALA A 20 20.39 -2.68 -4.30
CA ALA A 20 19.40 -1.93 -5.04
C ALA A 20 18.85 -0.91 -4.04
N GLN A 21 19.25 0.35 -4.21
CA GLN A 21 18.66 1.43 -3.44
C GLN A 21 17.21 1.45 -3.88
N ILE A 22 16.33 0.93 -3.04
CA ILE A 22 14.91 1.07 -3.22
C ILE A 22 14.63 2.55 -2.96
N GLU A 23 14.71 3.37 -4.00
CA GLU A 23 14.10 4.69 -3.97
C GLU A 23 12.62 4.45 -3.63
N HIS A 24 12.18 4.92 -2.46
CA HIS A 24 10.77 4.93 -2.10
C HIS A 24 10.02 5.76 -3.15
N LYS A 25 9.44 5.09 -4.15
CA LYS A 25 8.71 5.76 -5.23
C LYS A 25 7.34 6.17 -4.70
N ALA A 26 7.06 7.48 -4.70
CA ALA A 26 5.73 7.97 -4.41
C ALA A 26 4.72 7.42 -5.44
N LEU A 27 3.48 7.22 -5.02
CA LEU A 27 2.40 6.81 -5.91
C LEU A 27 2.22 7.82 -7.06
N VAL A 28 2.35 7.34 -8.30
CA VAL A 28 2.02 8.10 -9.51
C VAL A 28 0.62 7.68 -9.96
N LEU A 29 -0.26 8.64 -10.26
CA LEU A 29 -1.61 8.33 -10.72
C LEU A 29 -1.59 7.91 -12.20
N THR A 30 -1.42 6.61 -12.43
CA THR A 30 -1.35 5.97 -13.75
C THR A 30 -1.96 4.57 -13.69
N GLU A 31 -2.46 4.10 -14.83
CA GLU A 31 -2.99 2.74 -15.01
C GLU A 31 -1.89 1.71 -15.35
N GLU A 32 -0.66 2.18 -15.62
CA GLU A 32 0.49 1.30 -15.81
C GLU A 32 0.99 0.69 -14.49
N PRO A 33 1.52 -0.55 -14.50
CA PRO A 33 2.13 -1.15 -13.31
C PRO A 33 3.27 -0.30 -12.75
N GLN A 34 3.30 -0.15 -11.43
CA GLN A 34 4.30 0.69 -10.75
C GLN A 34 4.65 0.16 -9.37
N ASP A 35 5.90 0.30 -8.96
CA ASP A 35 6.30 0.21 -7.56
C ASP A 35 5.97 1.54 -6.88
N ALA A 36 5.19 1.51 -5.80
CA ALA A 36 4.71 2.69 -5.12
C ALA A 36 4.67 2.50 -3.59
N VAL A 37 4.86 3.62 -2.89
CA VAL A 37 4.61 3.77 -1.46
C VAL A 37 3.38 4.65 -1.28
N PHE A 38 2.38 4.13 -0.57
CA PHE A 38 1.11 4.80 -0.34
C PHE A 38 0.50 4.39 0.99
N TYR A 39 -0.53 5.13 1.42
CA TYR A 39 -1.29 4.84 2.63
C TYR A 39 -2.63 4.22 2.25
N ILE A 40 -3.12 3.29 3.07
CA ILE A 40 -4.50 2.80 2.97
C ILE A 40 -5.24 3.11 4.27
N GLY A 41 -6.47 3.56 4.14
CA GLY A 41 -7.34 3.85 5.28
C GLY A 41 -8.02 2.60 5.83
N PRO A 42 -8.48 2.66 7.09
CA PRO A 42 -9.28 1.59 7.67
C PRO A 42 -10.58 1.42 6.88
N GLY A 43 -10.93 0.16 6.65
CA GLY A 43 -12.15 -0.32 6.01
C GLY A 43 -13.38 0.57 6.20
N TRP A 44 -13.81 1.37 5.21
CA TRP A 44 -15.14 1.97 5.23
C TRP A 44 -16.17 0.85 5.04
N THR A 45 -16.73 0.39 6.16
CA THR A 45 -17.80 -0.62 6.16
C THR A 45 -19.10 0.04 5.69
N GLY A 46 -19.37 -0.06 4.39
CA GLY A 46 -20.61 0.50 3.85
C GLY A 46 -20.69 0.54 2.34
N GLY A 47 -20.23 -0.50 1.63
CA GLY A 47 -20.45 -0.62 0.18
C GLY A 47 -19.37 0.04 -0.69
N MET A 48 -18.84 -0.78 -1.61
CA MET A 48 -17.77 -0.52 -2.58
C MET A 48 -16.43 -0.04 -2.00
N GLY A 49 -15.40 -0.90 -2.11
CA GLY A 49 -14.02 -0.54 -1.78
C GLY A 49 -13.85 -0.17 -0.31
N SER A 50 -13.52 -1.15 0.53
CA SER A 50 -13.39 -0.87 1.97
C SER A 50 -12.11 -0.12 2.31
N ALA A 51 -11.00 -0.31 1.59
CA ALA A 51 -9.72 0.31 1.94
C ALA A 51 -9.36 1.48 1.00
N PRO A 52 -9.74 2.74 1.28
CA PRO A 52 -9.37 3.85 0.41
C PRO A 52 -7.85 4.03 0.39
N VAL A 53 -7.27 4.27 -0.79
CA VAL A 53 -5.90 4.77 -0.89
C VAL A 53 -5.92 6.23 -0.47
N LEU A 54 -5.03 6.62 0.44
CA LEU A 54 -4.97 7.97 0.99
C LEU A 54 -3.85 8.79 0.34
N ASP A 55 -3.94 10.11 0.46
CA ASP A 55 -2.89 11.03 0.05
C ASP A 55 -1.63 10.90 0.91
N ALA A 56 -0.60 11.68 0.59
CA ALA A 56 0.68 11.62 1.28
C ALA A 56 0.61 12.04 2.76
N SER A 57 -0.44 12.76 3.18
CA SER A 57 -0.67 13.06 4.60
C SER A 57 -1.35 11.91 5.34
N GLY A 58 -1.99 10.99 4.61
CA GLY A 58 -2.70 9.87 5.20
C GLY A 58 -4.09 10.24 5.71
N ASP A 59 -4.64 11.41 5.33
CA ASP A 59 -5.90 11.91 5.89
C ASP A 59 -7.06 11.87 4.90
N ARG A 60 -6.77 11.96 3.59
CA ARG A 60 -7.81 12.13 2.57
C ARG A 60 -7.72 11.06 1.50
N PRO A 61 -8.86 10.50 1.03
CA PRO A 61 -8.86 9.58 -0.10
C PRO A 61 -8.27 10.22 -1.35
N GLN A 62 -7.33 9.51 -1.99
CA GLN A 62 -6.79 9.84 -3.30
C GLN A 62 -7.85 9.65 -4.39
N GLN A 63 -7.73 10.45 -5.43
CA GLN A 63 -8.62 10.40 -6.59
C GLN A 63 -7.82 10.42 -7.88
N TYR A 64 -8.25 9.64 -8.85
CA TYR A 64 -7.72 9.66 -10.21
C TYR A 64 -8.85 9.91 -11.21
N ASN A 65 -8.67 10.88 -12.10
CA ASN A 65 -9.71 11.34 -13.03
C ASN A 65 -11.06 11.66 -12.36
N GLY A 66 -11.01 12.22 -11.14
CA GLY A 66 -12.20 12.58 -10.35
C GLY A 66 -12.91 11.40 -9.67
N ASN A 67 -12.36 10.20 -9.75
CA ASN A 67 -12.92 9.00 -9.11
C ASN A 67 -12.03 8.55 -7.94
N PRO A 68 -12.62 8.06 -6.82
CA PRO A 68 -11.85 7.58 -5.67
C PRO A 68 -11.05 6.32 -6.01
N ILE A 69 -9.91 6.16 -5.34
CA ILE A 69 -9.06 4.98 -5.47
C ILE A 69 -9.20 4.13 -4.21
N PHE A 70 -9.51 2.86 -4.38
CA PHE A 70 -9.59 1.87 -3.33
C PHE A 70 -8.55 0.78 -3.55
N PHE A 71 -7.92 0.34 -2.47
CA PHE A 71 -7.08 -0.86 -2.46
C PHE A 71 -7.95 -2.11 -2.54
N ASP A 72 -7.41 -3.15 -3.18
CA ASP A 72 -8.07 -4.46 -3.30
C ASP A 72 -8.39 -5.02 -1.90
N GLU A 73 -9.69 -5.03 -1.57
CA GLU A 73 -10.21 -5.49 -0.29
C GLU A 73 -9.82 -6.94 0.02
N SER A 74 -9.73 -7.79 -1.00
CA SER A 74 -9.36 -9.20 -0.82
C SER A 74 -7.93 -9.38 -0.30
N LYS A 75 -7.10 -8.32 -0.38
CA LYS A 75 -5.70 -8.29 0.04
C LYS A 75 -5.47 -7.58 1.37
N VAL A 76 -6.49 -6.94 1.94
CA VAL A 76 -6.34 -6.18 3.20
C VAL A 76 -5.87 -7.09 4.33
N ASP A 77 -6.47 -8.27 4.49
CA ASP A 77 -6.06 -9.24 5.52
C ASP A 77 -4.59 -9.66 5.38
N GLU A 78 -4.10 -9.83 4.15
CA GLU A 78 -2.71 -10.17 3.86
C GLU A 78 -1.77 -9.03 4.30
N VAL A 79 -2.13 -7.79 3.96
CA VAL A 79 -1.38 -6.58 4.33
C VAL A 79 -1.32 -6.40 5.85
N LEU A 80 -2.46 -6.52 6.55
CA LEU A 80 -2.53 -6.35 8.00
C LEU A 80 -1.72 -7.43 8.75
N LYS A 81 -1.77 -8.68 8.27
CA LYS A 81 -0.94 -9.77 8.81
C LYS A 81 0.54 -9.54 8.57
N ARG A 82 0.92 -9.09 7.37
CA ARG A 82 2.31 -8.78 7.01
C ARG A 82 2.88 -7.66 7.89
N GLY A 83 2.09 -6.62 8.14
CA GLY A 83 2.44 -5.51 9.04
C GLY A 83 2.34 -5.85 10.53
N LYS A 84 1.91 -7.07 10.89
CA LYS A 84 1.76 -7.56 12.28
C LYS A 84 0.84 -6.67 13.12
N MET A 85 -0.30 -6.25 12.56
CA MET A 85 -1.33 -5.52 13.30
C MET A 85 -1.78 -6.37 14.52
N PRO A 86 -1.83 -5.82 15.74
CA PRO A 86 -2.33 -6.53 16.90
C PRO A 86 -3.86 -6.68 16.83
N ALA A 87 -4.41 -7.56 17.65
CA ALA A 87 -5.85 -7.83 17.66
C ALA A 87 -6.71 -6.65 18.16
N CYS A 88 -6.12 -5.76 18.98
CA CYS A 88 -6.81 -4.61 19.55
C CYS A 88 -5.96 -3.35 19.36
N VAL A 89 -6.58 -2.34 18.76
CA VAL A 89 -6.02 -1.01 18.53
C VAL A 89 -7.05 0.04 18.95
N THR A 90 -6.60 1.09 19.62
CA THR A 90 -7.39 2.28 19.91
C THR A 90 -7.16 3.34 18.84
N GLY A 91 -8.20 4.11 18.53
CA GLY A 91 -8.14 5.14 17.51
C GLY A 91 -8.04 4.57 16.09
N GLN A 92 -7.38 5.31 15.19
CA GLN A 92 -7.16 4.91 13.81
C GLN A 92 -5.70 4.48 13.62
N ALA A 93 -5.50 3.29 13.06
CA ALA A 93 -4.18 2.84 12.67
C ALA A 93 -3.84 3.38 11.27
N GLU A 94 -2.59 3.81 11.10
CA GLU A 94 -2.05 4.22 9.82
C GLU A 94 -1.35 3.03 9.16
N VAL A 95 -1.77 2.67 7.94
CA VAL A 95 -1.19 1.54 7.21
C VAL A 95 -0.47 2.07 5.97
N LYS A 96 0.86 2.04 6.01
CA LYS A 96 1.73 2.40 4.90
C LYS A 96 2.17 1.15 4.15
N VAL A 97 1.89 1.12 2.86
CA VAL A 97 2.14 -0.03 1.97
C VAL A 97 3.19 0.35 0.95
N GLU A 98 4.16 -0.54 0.76
CA GLU A 98 5.13 -0.51 -0.32
C GLU A 98 4.91 -1.75 -1.18
N ALA A 99 4.54 -1.55 -2.44
CA ALA A 99 4.06 -2.61 -3.30
C ALA A 99 4.20 -2.24 -4.78
N ASN A 100 4.18 -3.28 -5.62
CA ASN A 100 3.85 -3.12 -7.02
C ASN A 100 2.32 -3.21 -7.20
N ILE A 101 1.74 -2.18 -7.83
CA ILE A 101 0.29 -2.10 -8.06
C ILE A 101 -0.04 -1.70 -9.50
N THR A 102 -1.28 -1.95 -9.88
CA THR A 102 -1.90 -1.44 -11.11
C THR A 102 -3.23 -0.79 -10.74
N LEU A 103 -3.49 0.43 -11.22
CA LEU A 103 -4.81 1.05 -11.07
C LEU A 103 -5.72 0.61 -12.22
N SER A 104 -6.85 0.00 -11.88
CA SER A 104 -7.83 -0.45 -12.88
C SER A 104 -9.18 0.23 -12.65
N PRO A 105 -9.83 0.78 -13.69
CA PRO A 105 -11.17 1.33 -13.55
C PRO A 105 -12.18 0.22 -13.22
N LYS A 106 -13.10 0.51 -12.30
CA LYS A 106 -14.18 -0.36 -11.88
C LYS A 106 -15.49 0.41 -11.84
N THR A 107 -16.57 -0.34 -11.98
CA THR A 107 -17.92 0.13 -11.72
C THR A 107 -18.57 -0.84 -10.75
N GLY A 108 -19.13 -0.31 -9.68
CA GLY A 108 -19.81 -1.11 -8.66
C GLY A 108 -21.17 -0.52 -8.34
N LYS A 109 -21.98 -1.31 -7.62
CA LYS A 109 -23.26 -0.86 -7.07
C LYS A 109 -23.06 -0.44 -5.62
N ASN A 110 -23.47 0.79 -5.31
CA ASN A 110 -23.51 1.29 -3.94
C ASN A 110 -24.87 0.99 -3.32
N TYR A 111 -24.91 0.05 -2.38
CA TYR A 111 -26.12 -0.30 -1.65
C TYR A 111 -26.36 0.57 -0.41
N SER A 112 -25.43 1.46 -0.08
CA SER A 112 -25.47 2.30 1.12
C SER A 112 -25.91 3.74 0.85
N ILE A 113 -26.14 4.08 -0.42
CA ILE A 113 -26.81 5.31 -0.81
C ILE A 113 -28.21 4.98 -1.34
N PRO A 114 -29.15 5.95 -1.29
CA PRO A 114 -30.47 5.73 -1.85
C PRO A 114 -30.42 5.21 -3.29
N PRO A 115 -31.31 4.28 -3.65
CA PRO A 115 -31.44 3.82 -5.02
C PRO A 115 -31.86 4.97 -5.94
N ASP A 116 -31.63 4.80 -7.24
CA ASP A 116 -32.05 5.74 -8.28
C ASP A 116 -33.58 5.94 -8.30
N SER A 117 -34.08 6.85 -9.13
CA SER A 117 -35.51 7.13 -9.27
C SER A 117 -36.36 5.92 -9.71
N ASN A 118 -35.71 4.83 -10.15
CA ASN A 118 -36.34 3.58 -10.57
C ASN A 118 -36.17 2.45 -9.53
N GLY A 119 -35.68 2.76 -8.32
CA GLY A 119 -35.50 1.80 -7.24
C GLY A 119 -34.30 0.86 -7.42
N ARG A 120 -33.34 1.18 -8.30
CA ARG A 120 -32.13 0.37 -8.53
C ARG A 120 -30.95 0.92 -7.73
N PRO A 121 -30.05 0.05 -7.21
CA PRO A 121 -28.82 0.52 -6.56
C PRO A 121 -28.04 1.45 -7.48
N THR A 122 -27.56 2.56 -6.92
CA THR A 122 -26.81 3.57 -7.66
C THR A 122 -25.44 2.99 -8.04
N GLU A 123 -25.07 3.07 -9.32
CA GLU A 123 -23.75 2.68 -9.79
C GLU A 123 -22.75 3.83 -9.56
N GLN A 124 -21.52 3.50 -9.15
CA GLN A 124 -20.43 4.47 -9.08
C GLN A 124 -19.17 3.93 -9.73
N HIS A 125 -18.39 4.85 -10.28
CA HIS A 125 -17.08 4.57 -10.85
C HIS A 125 -15.99 4.83 -9.82
N TYR A 126 -14.99 3.96 -9.80
CA TYR A 126 -13.83 4.07 -8.93
C TYR A 126 -12.63 3.39 -9.58
N TYR A 127 -11.45 3.61 -9.02
CA TYR A 127 -10.25 2.85 -9.39
C TYR A 127 -9.93 1.86 -8.29
N GLU A 128 -9.59 0.64 -8.68
CA GLU A 128 -9.05 -0.38 -7.78
C GLU A 128 -7.53 -0.45 -7.96
N ALA A 129 -6.78 -0.27 -6.87
CA ALA A 129 -5.36 -0.53 -6.80
C ALA A 129 -5.17 -2.03 -6.55
N THR A 130 -5.00 -2.77 -7.65
CA THR A 130 -4.74 -4.21 -7.61
C THR A 130 -3.28 -4.45 -7.21
N LEU A 131 -3.10 -5.27 -6.18
CA LEU A 131 -1.78 -5.65 -5.68
C LEU A 131 -1.15 -6.74 -6.57
N ASN A 132 -0.08 -6.39 -7.28
CA ASN A 132 0.71 -7.35 -8.07
C ASN A 132 1.77 -8.04 -7.22
N ARG A 133 2.42 -7.28 -6.31
CA ARG A 133 3.44 -7.76 -5.38
C ARG A 133 3.47 -6.88 -4.13
N LEU A 134 3.53 -7.49 -2.95
CA LEU A 134 3.68 -6.79 -1.67
C LEU A 134 5.13 -6.86 -1.20
N ASP A 135 5.78 -5.71 -1.08
CA ASP A 135 7.20 -5.62 -0.71
C ASP A 135 7.35 -5.38 0.80
N ASN A 136 6.70 -4.33 1.32
CA ASN A 136 6.76 -3.97 2.74
C ASN A 136 5.45 -3.34 3.26
N VAL A 137 5.21 -3.47 4.56
CA VAL A 137 4.07 -2.86 5.25
C VAL A 137 4.55 -2.31 6.58
N VAL A 138 4.27 -1.04 6.83
CA VAL A 138 4.52 -0.37 8.12
C VAL A 138 3.17 0.07 8.67
N ILE A 139 2.88 -0.34 9.90
CA ILE A 139 1.64 0.04 10.59
C ILE A 139 1.99 0.84 11.84
N THR A 140 1.46 2.05 11.93
CA THR A 140 1.52 2.88 13.14
C THR A 140 0.17 2.82 13.83
N TYR A 141 0.15 2.51 15.13
CA TYR A 141 -1.08 2.35 15.88
C TYR A 141 -0.88 2.61 17.38
N GLU A 142 -1.98 2.86 18.07
CA GLU A 142 -2.04 2.82 19.53
C GLU A 142 -2.66 1.48 19.96
N PRO A 143 -1.96 0.64 20.74
CA PRO A 143 -2.55 -0.60 21.24
C PRO A 143 -3.60 -0.30 22.32
N CYS A 144 -4.61 -1.16 22.45
CA CYS A 144 -5.53 -1.09 23.57
C CYS A 144 -4.79 -1.21 24.90
N GLN A 145 -5.23 -0.45 25.90
CA GLN A 145 -4.83 -0.68 27.29
C GLN A 145 -5.69 -1.81 27.85
N ASP A 146 -5.04 -2.81 28.45
CA ASP A 146 -5.69 -3.95 29.11
C ASP A 146 -6.51 -3.53 30.34
#